data_AF-A0A060SPC6-F1
#
_entry.id   AF-A0A060SPC6-F1
#
_cell.length_a   1.000
_cell.length_b   1.000
_cell.length_c   1.000
_cell.angle_alpha   90.00
_cell.angle_beta   90.00
_cell.angle_gamma   90.00
#
_symmetry.space_group_name_H-M   'P 1'
#
loop_
_entity.id
_entity.type
_entity.pdbx_description
1 polymer ?
#
loop_
_entity_poly.entity_id
_entity_poly.type
_entity_poly.pdbx_seq_one_letter_code
_entity_poly.pdbx_strand_id
1 'polypeptide(L)'
;MVYTHPNTKSGIMVWGCIAYEKKGPLVRLDLPRLKGKAPKDHKQGGLDAEGYVVQVLEGPLLQFYKDCEKERDKKMLVVEDGAPAHNSKLAVEAQT
;
A
#
# COMPACT_ATOMS: atom_id res chain seq x y z
N MET A 1 11.64 32.61 27.06
CA MET A 1 10.92 32.33 25.80
C MET A 1 11.36 30.95 25.35
N VAL A 2 10.48 29.94 25.39
CA VAL A 2 10.82 28.59 24.93
C VAL A 2 10.40 28.50 23.47
N TYR A 3 11.36 28.42 22.55
CA TYR A 3 11.09 28.11 21.15
C TYR A 3 10.89 26.60 21.02
N THR A 4 9.64 26.15 20.98
CA THR A 4 9.32 24.79 20.52
C THR A 4 9.30 24.79 19.00
N HIS A 5 10.27 24.12 18.36
CA HIS A 5 10.23 23.84 16.94
C HIS A 5 8.99 22.95 16.67
N PRO A 6 8.05 23.31 15.79
CA PRO A 6 6.90 22.47 15.50
C PRO A 6 7.41 21.15 14.91
N ASN A 7 7.08 20.04 15.58
CA ASN A 7 7.45 18.70 15.13
C ASN A 7 6.58 18.32 13.92
N THR A 8 6.90 18.85 12.74
CA THR A 8 6.25 18.48 11.48
C THR A 8 6.81 17.14 11.03
N LYS A 9 6.28 16.04 11.57
CA LYS A 9 6.62 14.70 11.08
C LYS A 9 6.04 14.52 9.66
N SER A 10 6.87 14.71 8.64
CA SER A 10 6.57 14.25 7.28
C SER A 10 6.96 12.78 7.16
N GLY A 11 5.97 11.89 7.10
CA GLY A 11 6.18 10.47 6.80
C GLY A 11 6.09 10.19 5.31
N ILE A 12 6.88 9.24 4.83
CA ILE A 12 6.62 8.56 3.54
C ILE A 12 5.88 7.26 3.83
N MET A 13 4.93 6.90 2.96
CA MET A 13 4.33 5.58 2.99
C MET A 13 4.93 4.75 1.85
N VAL A 14 5.34 3.53 2.17
CA VAL A 14 5.87 2.57 1.21
C VAL A 14 5.03 1.31 1.26
N TRP A 15 4.83 0.69 0.10
CA TRP A 15 4.28 -0.63 -0.01
C TRP A 15 5.34 -1.57 -0.58
N GLY A 16 5.37 -2.81 -0.11
CA GLY A 16 6.20 -3.82 -0.72
C GLY A 16 5.72 -5.21 -0.37
N CYS A 17 6.17 -6.18 -1.16
CA CYS A 17 5.82 -7.58 -0.97
C CYS A 17 7.06 -8.48 -1.09
N ILE A 18 6.91 -9.71 -0.60
CA ILE A 18 7.91 -10.76 -0.69
C ILE A 18 7.21 -12.08 -0.99
N ALA A 19 7.94 -13.01 -1.61
CA ALA A 19 7.56 -14.40 -1.71
C ALA A 19 8.71 -15.28 -1.17
N TYR A 20 8.47 -16.58 -1.02
CA TYR A 20 9.52 -17.51 -0.62
C TYR A 20 10.76 -17.35 -1.52
N GLU A 21 11.91 -17.10 -0.91
CA GLU A 21 13.21 -16.86 -1.59
C GLU A 21 13.24 -15.71 -2.62
N LYS A 22 12.22 -14.84 -2.66
CA LYS A 22 12.14 -13.75 -3.65
C LYS A 22 11.72 -12.43 -3.01
N LYS A 23 12.52 -11.38 -3.22
CA LYS A 23 12.13 -10.01 -2.89
C LYS A 23 11.21 -9.49 -3.99
N GLY A 24 10.07 -8.95 -3.59
CA GLY A 24 9.18 -8.23 -4.48
C GLY A 24 9.54 -6.75 -4.58
N PRO A 25 8.72 -5.98 -5.31
CA PRO A 25 8.82 -4.54 -5.38
C PRO A 25 8.71 -3.88 -4.00
N LEU A 26 9.41 -2.76 -3.84
CA LEU A 26 9.23 -1.80 -2.74
C LEU A 26 9.03 -0.43 -3.37
N VAL A 27 7.80 0.09 -3.29
CA VAL A 27 7.39 1.32 -3.96
C VAL A 27 6.95 2.36 -2.94
N ARG A 28 7.21 3.63 -3.26
CA ARG A 28 6.64 4.76 -2.53
C ARG A 28 5.20 4.94 -3.00
N LEU A 29 4.27 5.04 -2.06
CA LEU A 29 2.88 5.33 -2.35
C LEU A 29 2.64 6.84 -2.40
N ASP A 30 1.94 7.26 -3.44
CA ASP A 30 1.49 8.64 -3.59
C ASP A 30 0.16 8.80 -2.86
N LEU A 31 0.24 9.34 -1.65
CA LEU A 31 -0.92 9.64 -0.84
C LEU A 31 -1.60 10.92 -1.34
N PRO A 32 -2.94 10.95 -1.44
CA PRO A 32 -3.64 12.20 -1.69
C PRO A 32 -3.25 13.19 -0.60
N ARG A 33 -2.65 14.33 -0.99
CA ARG A 33 -2.27 15.36 -0.02
C ARG A 33 -3.54 15.85 0.67
N LEU A 34 -3.67 15.57 1.96
CA LEU A 34 -4.63 16.27 2.81
C LEU A 34 -4.32 17.76 2.71
N LYS A 35 -5.15 18.51 1.98
CA LYS A 35 -5.11 19.99 2.01
C LYS A 35 -5.67 20.42 3.37
N GLY A 36 -4.80 20.72 4.33
CA GLY A 36 -5.19 21.23 5.64
C GLY A 36 -4.39 20.65 6.81
N LYS A 37 -4.81 20.99 8.03
CA LYS A 37 -4.23 20.41 9.25
C LYS A 37 -4.38 18.89 9.20
N ALA A 38 -3.32 18.18 9.61
CA ALA A 38 -3.39 16.76 9.86
C ALA A 38 -4.64 16.48 10.72
N PRO A 39 -5.53 15.58 10.27
CA PRO A 39 -6.72 15.21 11.01
C PRO A 39 -6.32 14.86 12.43
N LYS A 40 -7.06 15.39 13.41
CA LYS A 40 -6.79 15.16 14.84
C LYS A 40 -6.77 13.67 15.20
N ASP A 41 -7.42 12.86 14.37
CA ASP A 41 -7.46 11.43 14.47
C ASP A 41 -6.52 10.84 13.42
N HIS A 42 -5.72 9.84 13.79
CA HIS A 42 -4.80 9.09 12.89
C HIS A 42 -5.48 8.38 11.69
N LYS A 43 -6.75 8.69 11.40
CA LYS A 43 -7.63 7.98 10.47
C LYS A 43 -7.60 8.47 9.03
N GLN A 44 -7.04 9.63 8.71
CA GLN A 44 -7.28 10.29 7.41
C GLN A 44 -6.04 10.46 6.51
N GLY A 45 -4.89 9.84 6.85
CA GLY A 45 -3.64 10.00 6.09
C GLY A 45 -3.17 8.77 5.31
N GLY A 46 -3.96 7.70 5.23
CA GLY A 46 -3.59 6.45 4.54
C GLY A 46 -3.98 6.42 3.07
N LEU A 47 -3.53 5.39 2.36
CA LEU A 47 -4.00 5.10 1.01
C LEU A 47 -5.44 4.57 1.07
N ASP A 48 -6.32 5.10 0.23
CA ASP A 48 -7.69 4.61 0.11
C ASP A 48 -7.77 3.36 -0.80
N ALA A 49 -8.97 2.80 -0.92
CA ALA A 49 -9.19 1.59 -1.71
C ALA A 49 -8.85 1.77 -3.19
N GLU A 50 -9.23 2.90 -3.80
CA GLU A 50 -8.95 3.18 -5.21
C GLU A 50 -7.44 3.36 -5.44
N GLY A 51 -6.78 4.13 -4.57
CA GLY A 51 -5.33 4.27 -4.58
C GLY A 51 -4.62 2.93 -4.39
N TYR A 52 -5.15 2.04 -3.56
CA TYR A 52 -4.61 0.69 -3.38
C TYR A 52 -4.74 -0.15 -4.64
N VAL A 53 -5.92 -0.18 -5.26
CA VAL A 53 -6.15 -0.92 -6.51
C VAL A 53 -5.17 -0.45 -7.59
N VAL A 54 -5.11 0.86 -7.83
CA VAL A 54 -4.31 1.43 -8.93
C VAL A 54 -2.81 1.35 -8.66
N GLN A 55 -2.35 1.72 -7.46
CA GLN A 55 -0.92 1.82 -7.16
C GLN A 55 -0.29 0.49 -6.72
N VAL A 56 -1.10 -0.49 -6.31
CA VAL A 56 -0.61 -1.77 -5.80
C VAL A 56 -1.12 -2.95 -6.61
N LEU A 57 -2.44 -3.20 -6.59
CA LEU A 57 -3.02 -4.44 -7.12
C LEU A 57 -2.81 -4.54 -8.64
N GLU A 58 -3.26 -3.54 -9.39
CA GLU A 58 -3.11 -3.47 -10.85
C GLU A 58 -1.70 -3.10 -11.29
N GLY A 59 -0.87 -2.61 -10.36
CA GLY A 59 0.49 -2.17 -10.63
C GLY A 59 1.55 -3.21 -10.24
N PRO A 60 2.41 -2.91 -9.25
CA PRO A 60 3.59 -3.72 -8.92
C PRO A 60 3.25 -5.13 -8.44
N LEU A 61 2.10 -5.36 -7.79
CA LEU A 61 1.72 -6.68 -7.31
C LEU A 61 1.38 -7.62 -8.47
N LEU A 62 0.53 -7.20 -9.41
CA LEU A 62 0.09 -8.03 -10.55
C LEU A 62 1.27 -8.61 -11.33
N GLN A 63 2.26 -7.77 -11.64
CA GLN A 63 3.43 -8.21 -12.40
C GLN A 63 4.25 -9.22 -11.59
N PHE A 64 4.55 -8.90 -10.32
CA PHE A 64 5.32 -9.79 -9.45
C PHE A 64 4.62 -11.14 -9.21
N TYR A 65 3.30 -11.12 -9.04
CA TYR A 65 2.47 -12.30 -8.86
C TYR A 65 2.57 -13.22 -10.09
N LYS A 66 2.36 -12.70 -11.29
CA LYS A 66 2.49 -13.45 -12.56
C LYS A 66 3.87 -14.05 -12.75
N ASP A 67 4.92 -13.30 -12.41
CA ASP A 67 6.30 -13.79 -12.51
C ASP A 67 6.54 -14.94 -11.53
N CYS A 68 5.99 -14.87 -10.32
CA CYS A 68 6.09 -15.94 -9.33
C CYS A 68 5.31 -17.20 -9.74
N GLU A 69 4.10 -17.05 -10.28
CA GLU A 69 3.31 -18.19 -10.77
C GLU A 69 4.03 -18.89 -11.93
N LYS A 70 4.55 -18.11 -12.88
CA LYS A 70 5.30 -18.65 -14.02
C LYS A 70 6.57 -19.39 -13.61
N GLU A 71 7.33 -18.86 -12.65
CA GLU A 71 8.56 -19.50 -12.17
C GLU A 71 8.29 -20.78 -11.37
N ARG A 72 7.17 -20.84 -10.64
CA ARG A 72 6.85 -21.95 -9.73
C ARG A 72 5.89 -22.98 -10.31
N ASP A 73 5.26 -22.67 -11.44
CA ASP A 73 4.17 -23.44 -12.06
C ASP A 73 3.05 -23.76 -11.05
N LYS A 74 2.73 -22.78 -10.19
CA LYS A 74 1.75 -22.91 -9.12
C LYS A 74 1.01 -21.60 -8.91
N LYS A 75 -0.27 -21.72 -8.58
CA LYS A 75 -1.07 -20.58 -8.16
C LYS A 75 -0.50 -19.96 -6.89
N MET A 76 -0.32 -18.65 -6.88
CA MET A 76 0.16 -17.91 -5.72
C MET A 76 -1.03 -17.48 -4.83
N LEU A 77 -0.74 -17.21 -3.56
CA LEU A 77 -1.70 -16.62 -2.63
C LEU A 77 -1.15 -15.30 -2.12
N VAL A 78 -1.96 -14.26 -2.17
CA VAL A 78 -1.65 -12.95 -1.60
C VAL A 78 -2.10 -12.94 -0.13
N VAL A 79 -1.22 -12.50 0.77
CA VAL A 79 -1.48 -12.41 2.21
C VAL A 79 -1.20 -10.98 2.67
N GLU A 80 -2.21 -10.34 3.26
CA GLU A 80 -2.21 -8.93 3.65
C GLU A 80 -2.86 -8.78 5.03
N ASP A 81 -2.69 -7.62 5.67
CA ASP A 81 -3.39 -7.33 6.93
C ASP A 81 -4.85 -6.89 6.68
N GLY A 82 -5.63 -6.80 7.76
CA GLY A 82 -7.05 -6.46 7.71
C GLY A 82 -7.36 -4.97 7.48
N ALA A 83 -6.49 -4.21 6.82
CA ALA A 83 -6.72 -2.78 6.60
C ALA A 83 -8.02 -2.54 5.81
N PRO A 84 -8.76 -1.45 6.06
CA PRO A 84 -10.02 -1.18 5.37
C PRO A 84 -9.92 -1.12 3.84
N ALA A 85 -8.78 -0.66 3.30
CA ALA A 85 -8.56 -0.62 1.86
C ALA A 85 -8.51 -2.03 1.26
N HIS A 86 -7.87 -2.98 1.94
CA HIS A 86 -7.72 -4.38 1.48
C HIS A 86 -9.05 -5.13 1.48
N ASN A 87 -9.92 -4.82 2.44
CA ASN A 87 -11.25 -5.43 2.58
C ASN A 87 -12.35 -4.69 1.81
N SER A 88 -12.01 -3.66 1.05
CA SER A 88 -12.98 -2.92 0.26
C SER A 88 -13.51 -3.81 -0.88
N LYS A 89 -14.76 -3.58 -1.30
CA LYS A 89 -15.35 -4.29 -2.45
C LYS A 89 -14.47 -4.15 -3.70
N LEU A 90 -13.93 -2.96 -3.93
CA LEU A 90 -13.02 -2.67 -5.05
C LEU A 90 -11.76 -3.52 -5.00
N ALA A 91 -11.09 -3.59 -3.85
CA ALA A 91 -9.88 -4.38 -3.70
C ALA A 91 -10.14 -5.87 -3.87
N VAL A 92 -11.24 -6.38 -3.31
CA VAL A 92 -11.64 -7.79 -3.45
C VAL A 92 -11.93 -8.15 -4.92
N GLU A 93 -12.58 -7.28 -5.67
CA GLU A 93 -12.85 -7.50 -7.10
C GLU A 93 -11.59 -7.41 -7.97
N ALA A 94 -10.57 -6.67 -7.52
CA ALA A 94 -9.29 -6.49 -8.22
C ALA A 94 -8.20 -7.49 -7.81
N GLN A 95 -8.47 -8.41 -6.89
CA GLN A 95 -7.49 -9.41 -6.46
C GLN A 95 -7.12 -10.36 -7.59
N THR A 96 -5.81 -10.58 -7.74
CA THR A 96 -5.16 -11.38 -8.79
C THR A 96 -4.93 -12.82 -8.34
#